data_AF-A0A8T4LB99-F1
#
_entry.id   AF-A0A8T4LB99-F1
#
_cell.length_a   1.000
_cell.length_b   1.000
_cell.length_c   1.000
_cell.angle_alpha   90.00
_cell.angle_beta   90.00
_cell.angle_gamma   90.00
#
_symmetry.space_group_name_H-M   'P 1'
#
loop_
_entity.id
_entity.type
_entity.pdbx_description
1 polymer ?
#
loop_
_entity_poly.entity_id
_entity_poly.type
_entity_poly.pdbx_seq_one_letter_code
_entity_poly.pdbx_strand_id
1 'polypeptide(L)'
;MGIYDSLPQLDLDMDSAKKYAAIVAAIVVVGCLAFVLFTQNNTAFSIFSFLNGNPIDAKFDGPINLSIGSDGLPVKTSTNLVVTLTNPSNQPARDVSILVRASDDQALIIYPSSRVIPVLDKTRNAQFTIRPNPVQPALSGTYLIEIQAFVGDKEYSKQIELQVKTNEP
;
A
#
# COMPACT_ATOMS: atom_id res chain seq x y z
N MET A 1 60.58 30.88 0.49
CA MET A 1 60.97 29.60 1.10
C MET A 1 59.69 28.90 1.52
N GLY A 2 59.27 27.89 0.76
CA GLY A 2 57.96 27.26 0.85
C GLY A 2 57.91 26.16 1.89
N ILE A 3 56.77 26.06 2.58
CA ILE A 3 56.46 25.12 3.65
C ILE A 3 55.67 23.96 3.03
N TYR A 4 56.31 23.13 2.21
CA TYR A 4 55.68 21.93 1.66
C TYR A 4 56.75 20.85 1.48
N ASP A 5 57.14 20.20 2.57
CA ASP A 5 57.81 18.90 2.47
C ASP A 5 57.48 18.07 3.71
N SER A 6 56.49 17.19 3.55
CA SER A 6 56.35 15.89 4.23
C SER A 6 54.95 15.33 3.97
N LEU A 7 54.67 14.97 2.71
CA LEU A 7 53.72 13.89 2.47
C LEU A 7 54.49 12.58 2.57
N PRO A 8 53.99 11.55 3.29
CA PRO A 8 54.66 10.27 3.36
C PRO A 8 54.69 9.66 1.97
N GLN A 9 55.89 9.51 1.41
CA GLN A 9 56.11 8.70 0.23
C GLN A 9 55.74 7.26 0.59
N LEU A 10 54.64 6.78 -0.01
CA LEU A 10 54.22 5.39 0.08
C LEU A 10 55.25 4.57 -0.70
N ASP A 11 56.24 4.03 0.00
CA ASP A 11 57.25 3.15 -0.59
C ASP A 11 56.57 1.84 -0.98
N LEU A 12 56.23 1.72 -2.27
CA LEU A 12 55.63 0.54 -2.88
C LEU A 12 56.71 -0.33 -3.53
N ASP A 13 57.76 -0.64 -2.77
CA ASP A 13 58.66 -1.75 -3.09
C ASP A 13 57.97 -3.08 -2.76
N MET A 14 56.88 -3.34 -3.48
CA MET A 14 56.15 -4.60 -3.46
C MET A 14 56.40 -5.34 -4.77
N ASP A 15 56.94 -6.55 -4.61
CA ASP A 15 57.21 -7.53 -5.64
C ASP A 15 56.05 -7.65 -6.64
N SER A 16 56.38 -7.67 -7.93
CA SER A 16 55.45 -7.51 -9.06
C SER A 16 54.25 -8.47 -9.00
N ALA A 17 54.44 -9.68 -8.48
CA ALA A 17 53.37 -10.67 -8.28
C ALA A 17 52.29 -10.22 -7.26
N LYS A 18 52.68 -9.48 -6.22
CA LYS A 18 51.74 -8.94 -5.21
C LYS A 18 50.97 -7.72 -5.72
N LYS A 19 51.54 -6.98 -6.69
CA LYS A 19 50.84 -5.87 -7.38
C LYS A 19 49.69 -6.40 -8.22
N TYR A 20 49.89 -7.48 -8.98
CA TYR A 20 48.80 -8.12 -9.73
C TYR A 20 47.74 -8.73 -8.81
N ALA A 21 48.13 -9.38 -7.71
CA ALA A 21 47.18 -9.90 -6.73
C ALA A 21 46.33 -8.78 -6.09
N ALA A 22 46.94 -7.63 -5.76
CA ALA A 22 46.23 -6.48 -5.22
C ALA A 22 45.31 -5.81 -6.26
N ILE A 23 45.74 -5.71 -7.52
CA ILE A 23 44.91 -5.16 -8.61
C ILE A 23 43.72 -6.09 -8.90
N VAL A 24 43.94 -7.40 -8.95
CA VAL A 24 42.86 -8.38 -9.14
C VAL A 24 41.90 -8.37 -7.97
N ALA A 25 42.39 -8.31 -6.73
CA ALA A 25 41.54 -8.15 -5.55
C ALA A 25 40.72 -6.85 -5.60
N ALA A 26 41.32 -5.73 -6.01
CA ALA A 26 40.62 -4.46 -6.16
C ALA A 26 39.53 -4.51 -7.24
N ILE A 27 39.80 -5.14 -8.39
CA ILE A 27 38.80 -5.31 -9.46
C ILE A 27 37.66 -6.22 -9.01
N VAL A 28 37.95 -7.30 -8.28
CA VAL A 28 36.92 -8.20 -7.72
C VAL A 28 36.08 -7.48 -6.67
N VAL A 29 36.68 -6.68 -5.79
CA VAL A 29 35.94 -5.90 -4.79
C VAL A 29 35.06 -4.85 -5.46
N VAL A 30 35.57 -4.10 -6.44
CA VAL A 30 34.79 -3.11 -7.19
C VAL A 30 33.68 -3.77 -8.01
N GLY A 31 33.97 -4.92 -8.63
CA GLY A 31 32.99 -5.72 -9.37
C GLY A 31 31.88 -6.28 -8.47
N CYS A 32 32.23 -6.81 -7.29
CA CYS A 32 31.27 -7.27 -6.30
C CYS A 32 30.44 -6.10 -5.74
N LEU A 33 31.04 -4.93 -5.49
CA LEU A 33 30.33 -3.76 -5.02
C LEU A 33 29.36 -3.22 -6.08
N ALA A 34 29.78 -3.20 -7.35
CA ALA A 34 28.94 -2.84 -8.48
C ALA A 34 27.82 -3.87 -8.73
N PHE A 35 28.10 -5.16 -8.54
CA PHE A 35 27.09 -6.22 -8.62
C PHE A 35 26.07 -6.12 -7.49
N VAL A 36 26.52 -5.86 -6.25
CA VAL A 36 25.61 -5.59 -5.13
C VAL A 36 24.77 -4.35 -5.39
N LEU A 37 25.34 -3.26 -5.89
CA LEU A 37 24.59 -2.05 -6.29
C LEU A 37 23.64 -2.28 -7.46
N PHE A 38 24.00 -3.14 -8.43
CA PHE A 38 23.14 -3.50 -9.56
C PHE A 38 21.98 -4.42 -9.12
N THR A 39 22.25 -5.40 -8.26
CA THR A 39 21.20 -6.22 -7.63
C THR A 39 20.32 -5.37 -6.70
N GLN A 40 20.89 -4.39 -6.00
CA GLN A 40 20.14 -3.47 -5.15
C GLN A 40 19.33 -2.46 -5.95
N ASN A 41 19.74 -2.07 -7.16
CA ASN A 41 18.93 -1.25 -8.06
C ASN A 41 17.79 -2.05 -8.69
N ASN A 42 17.96 -3.36 -8.91
CA ASN A 42 16.84 -4.24 -9.28
C ASN A 42 15.94 -4.57 -8.08
N THR A 43 16.42 -4.43 -6.84
CA THR A 43 15.59 -4.48 -5.62
C THR A 43 15.30 -3.11 -5.00
N ALA A 44 15.58 -2.01 -5.71
CA ALA A 44 15.30 -0.63 -5.25
C ALA A 44 13.81 -0.28 -5.40
N PHE A 45 12.97 -1.30 -5.57
CA PHE A 45 11.53 -1.24 -5.47
C PHE A 45 11.05 -1.49 -4.03
N SER A 46 11.73 -0.99 -2.98
CA SER A 46 11.12 -1.00 -1.63
C SER A 46 11.73 -0.07 -0.57
N ILE A 47 12.31 1.08 -0.92
CA ILE A 47 12.69 2.11 0.09
C ILE A 47 11.94 3.44 -0.12
N PHE A 48 11.44 3.72 -1.33
CA PHE A 48 10.54 4.86 -1.56
C PHE A 48 9.09 4.62 -1.07
N SER A 49 8.76 3.41 -0.60
CA SER A 49 7.44 3.05 -0.05
C SER A 49 7.11 3.71 1.30
N PHE A 50 8.09 4.35 1.95
CA PHE A 50 7.88 5.03 3.23
C PHE A 50 7.59 6.54 3.11
N LEU A 51 7.81 7.15 1.93
CA LEU A 51 7.51 8.58 1.71
C LEU A 51 6.19 8.81 0.98
N ASN A 52 5.71 7.81 0.22
CA ASN A 52 4.35 7.80 -0.31
C ASN A 52 3.60 6.68 0.40
N GLY A 53 2.86 7.03 1.47
CA GLY A 53 1.98 6.10 2.17
C GLY A 53 1.03 5.37 1.21
N ASN A 54 0.40 4.29 1.69
CA ASN A 54 -0.59 3.53 0.92
C ASN A 54 -1.56 4.51 0.22
N PRO A 55 -1.68 4.50 -1.12
CA PRO A 55 -2.48 5.48 -1.86
C PRO A 55 -3.97 5.37 -1.54
N ILE A 56 -4.39 4.31 -0.85
CA ILE A 56 -5.74 4.08 -0.37
C ILE A 56 -5.89 4.68 1.02
N ASP A 57 -6.81 5.62 1.14
CA ASP A 57 -7.44 5.98 2.40
C ASP A 57 -8.92 5.64 2.39
N ALA A 58 -9.50 5.35 3.55
CA ALA A 58 -10.86 4.86 3.62
C ALA A 58 -11.49 5.12 4.99
N LYS A 59 -12.76 5.53 4.98
CA LYS A 59 -13.52 5.80 6.19
C LYS A 59 -14.99 5.45 6.03
N PHE A 60 -15.61 5.03 7.12
CA PHE A 60 -17.05 4.87 7.22
C PHE A 60 -17.72 6.14 7.76
N ASP A 61 -18.93 6.41 7.31
CA ASP A 61 -19.78 7.47 7.88
C ASP A 61 -20.24 7.14 9.32
N GLY A 62 -20.13 5.88 9.72
CA GLY A 62 -20.45 5.39 11.05
C GLY A 62 -20.61 3.86 11.11
N PRO A 63 -20.93 3.31 12.29
CA PRO A 63 -21.24 1.89 12.43
C PRO A 63 -22.57 1.54 11.76
N ILE A 64 -22.79 0.25 11.49
CA ILE A 64 -24.11 -0.28 11.15
C ILE A 64 -24.83 -0.61 12.46
N ASN A 65 -26.06 -0.14 12.61
CA ASN A 65 -26.92 -0.51 13.73
C ASN A 65 -27.98 -1.50 13.25
N LEU A 66 -28.04 -2.65 13.92
CA LEU A 66 -29.00 -3.73 13.66
C LEU A 66 -30.29 -3.58 14.48
N SER A 67 -30.37 -2.52 15.31
CA SER A 67 -31.48 -2.28 16.22
C SER A 67 -32.82 -2.32 15.50
N ILE A 68 -33.79 -3.00 16.09
CA ILE A 68 -35.15 -3.08 15.56
C ILE A 68 -35.88 -1.79 15.93
N GLY A 69 -36.53 -1.18 14.96
CA GLY A 69 -37.40 -0.02 15.15
C GLY A 69 -38.64 -0.39 15.93
N SER A 70 -39.35 0.64 16.39
CA SER A 70 -40.65 0.49 17.05
C SER A 70 -41.71 -0.18 16.17
N ASP A 71 -41.45 -0.33 14.88
CA ASP A 71 -42.25 -1.02 13.87
C ASP A 71 -41.84 -2.49 13.63
N GLY A 72 -40.86 -3.01 14.38
CA GLY A 72 -40.37 -4.38 14.21
C GLY A 72 -39.42 -4.57 13.03
N LEU A 73 -39.00 -3.49 12.35
CA LEU A 73 -38.06 -3.53 11.22
C LEU A 73 -36.70 -2.94 11.61
N PRO A 74 -35.58 -3.45 11.11
CA PRO A 74 -34.26 -2.94 11.51
C PRO A 74 -34.05 -1.47 11.07
N VAL A 75 -33.72 -0.59 12.03
CA VAL A 75 -33.52 0.86 11.87
C VAL A 75 -32.10 1.15 11.42
N LYS A 76 -31.98 1.72 10.22
CA LYS A 76 -30.73 2.17 9.59
C LYS A 76 -29.67 1.07 9.45
N THR A 77 -29.97 0.14 8.55
CA THR A 77 -29.15 -1.02 8.20
C THR A 77 -28.02 -0.72 7.21
N SER A 78 -27.57 0.53 7.04
CA SER A 78 -26.50 0.80 6.08
C SER A 78 -25.56 1.92 6.49
N THR A 79 -24.31 1.77 6.08
CA THR A 79 -23.27 2.79 6.19
C THR A 79 -22.64 3.03 4.82
N ASN A 80 -22.12 4.23 4.58
CA ASN A 80 -21.29 4.47 3.40
C ASN A 80 -19.83 4.36 3.77
N LEU A 81 -19.09 3.74 2.87
CA LEU A 81 -17.64 3.71 2.83
C LEU A 81 -17.18 4.71 1.76
N VAL A 82 -16.39 5.68 2.18
CA VAL A 82 -15.69 6.60 1.27
C VAL A 82 -14.25 6.13 1.15
N VAL A 83 -13.88 5.68 -0.05
CA VAL A 83 -12.50 5.32 -0.42
C VAL A 83 -11.89 6.52 -1.14
N THR A 84 -10.82 7.06 -0.59
CA THR A 84 -10.00 8.12 -1.16
C THR A 84 -8.76 7.48 -1.77
N LEU A 85 -8.62 7.55 -3.08
CA LEU A 85 -7.45 7.03 -3.79
C LEU A 85 -6.59 8.19 -4.30
N THR A 86 -5.31 8.18 -3.96
CA THR A 86 -4.33 9.18 -4.41
C THR A 86 -3.41 8.57 -5.46
N ASN A 87 -3.23 9.25 -6.60
CA ASN A 87 -2.28 8.83 -7.62
C ASN A 87 -0.85 8.78 -7.06
N PRO A 88 -0.19 7.61 -7.00
CA PRO A 88 1.18 7.49 -6.53
C PRO A 88 2.22 7.91 -7.58
N SER A 89 1.77 8.19 -8.81
CA SER A 89 2.61 8.57 -9.96
C SER A 89 2.44 10.05 -10.31
N ASN A 90 3.45 10.61 -10.99
CA ASN A 90 3.39 11.95 -11.57
C ASN A 90 2.63 11.99 -12.91
N GLN A 91 2.23 10.83 -13.44
CA GLN A 91 1.44 10.70 -14.68
C GLN A 91 0.03 10.20 -14.36
N PRO A 92 -1.01 10.65 -15.09
CA PRO A 92 -2.37 10.14 -14.90
C PRO A 92 -2.45 8.64 -15.19
N ALA A 93 -3.08 7.89 -14.28
CA ALA A 93 -3.44 6.50 -14.50
C ALA A 93 -4.84 6.40 -15.13
N ARG A 94 -5.05 5.45 -16.03
CA ARG A 94 -6.35 5.19 -16.67
C ARG A 94 -6.96 3.90 -16.15
N ASP A 95 -8.29 3.84 -16.20
CA ASP A 95 -9.08 2.64 -15.91
C ASP A 95 -8.74 2.00 -14.56
N VAL A 96 -8.56 2.85 -13.55
CA VAL A 96 -8.20 2.41 -12.20
C VAL A 96 -9.39 1.71 -11.58
N SER A 97 -9.27 0.43 -11.29
CA SER A 97 -10.35 -0.34 -10.66
C SER A 97 -10.17 -0.41 -9.15
N ILE A 98 -11.26 -0.17 -8.42
CA ILE A 98 -11.36 -0.35 -6.97
C ILE A 98 -12.34 -1.50 -6.72
N LEU A 99 -11.92 -2.49 -5.94
CA LEU A 99 -12.73 -3.61 -5.48
C LEU A 99 -12.85 -3.53 -3.96
N VAL A 100 -14.03 -3.80 -3.44
CA VAL A 100 -14.29 -3.81 -2.00
C VAL A 100 -14.98 -5.11 -1.61
N ARG A 101 -14.45 -5.77 -0.58
CA ARG A 101 -14.95 -7.06 -0.08
C ARG A 101 -15.07 -7.03 1.44
N ALA A 102 -16.06 -7.73 1.97
CA ALA A 102 -16.15 -7.99 3.40
C ALA A 102 -15.48 -9.33 3.72
N SER A 103 -14.97 -9.48 4.94
CA SER A 103 -14.47 -10.76 5.46
C SER A 103 -15.54 -11.84 5.55
N ASP A 104 -16.80 -11.41 5.65
CA ASP A 104 -18.00 -12.24 5.56
C ASP A 104 -18.93 -11.63 4.49
N ASP A 105 -18.77 -12.10 3.25
CA ASP A 105 -19.52 -11.65 2.09
C ASP A 105 -20.96 -12.18 2.05
N GLN A 106 -21.28 -13.15 2.91
CA GLN A 106 -22.63 -13.66 3.07
C GLN A 106 -23.43 -12.79 4.05
N ALA A 107 -22.79 -12.28 5.11
CA ALA A 107 -23.44 -11.41 6.09
C ALA A 107 -23.59 -9.96 5.63
N LEU A 108 -22.65 -9.44 4.83
CA LEU A 108 -22.63 -8.04 4.39
C LEU A 108 -22.67 -7.92 2.87
N ILE A 109 -23.60 -7.09 2.38
CA ILE A 109 -23.72 -6.71 0.98
C ILE A 109 -23.04 -5.36 0.77
N ILE A 110 -22.09 -5.32 -0.17
CA ILE A 110 -21.40 -4.10 -0.62
C ILE A 110 -21.90 -3.74 -2.02
N TYR A 111 -22.37 -2.51 -2.20
CA TYR A 111 -22.91 -2.03 -3.47
C TYR A 111 -22.38 -0.65 -3.87
N PRO A 112 -21.87 -0.49 -5.12
CA PRO A 112 -21.40 -1.59 -5.98
C PRO A 112 -20.19 -2.29 -5.33
N SER A 113 -19.87 -3.56 -5.66
CA SER A 113 -18.67 -4.23 -5.12
C SER A 113 -17.37 -3.80 -5.81
N SER A 114 -17.49 -3.12 -6.96
CA SER A 114 -16.36 -2.55 -7.68
C SER A 114 -16.74 -1.22 -8.34
N ARG A 115 -15.73 -0.37 -8.56
CA ARG A 115 -15.85 0.87 -9.34
C ARG A 115 -14.61 1.05 -10.21
N VAL A 116 -14.80 1.67 -11.36
CA VAL A 116 -13.71 2.11 -12.23
C VAL A 116 -13.63 3.63 -12.18
N ILE A 117 -12.43 4.15 -11.97
CA ILE A 117 -12.07 5.57 -12.11
C ILE A 117 -11.39 5.69 -13.47
N PRO A 118 -12.05 6.29 -14.49
CA PRO A 118 -11.50 6.33 -15.85
C PRO A 118 -10.14 7.04 -15.94
N VAL A 119 -9.95 8.08 -15.11
CA VAL A 119 -8.68 8.81 -15.02
C VAL A 119 -8.43 9.20 -13.56
N LEU A 120 -7.30 8.75 -13.03
CA LEU A 120 -6.74 9.14 -11.74
C LEU A 120 -5.51 10.03 -11.98
N ASP A 121 -5.73 11.34 -11.99
CA ASP A 121 -4.70 12.37 -12.14
C ASP A 121 -4.07 12.76 -10.78
N LYS A 122 -4.91 12.92 -9.75
CA LYS A 122 -4.53 13.27 -8.37
C LYS A 122 -5.29 12.38 -7.38
N THR A 123 -6.05 12.99 -6.47
CA THR A 123 -6.90 12.29 -5.50
C THR A 123 -8.34 12.25 -5.99
N ARG A 124 -8.96 11.07 -5.88
CA ARG A 124 -10.37 10.84 -6.23
C ARG A 124 -11.05 10.03 -5.14
N ASN A 125 -12.35 10.27 -4.98
CA ASN A 125 -13.17 9.56 -4.02
C ASN A 125 -14.10 8.60 -4.75
N ALA A 126 -14.26 7.40 -4.19
CA ALA A 126 -15.22 6.40 -4.61
C ALA A 126 -16.10 6.02 -3.40
N GLN A 127 -17.41 5.94 -3.61
CA GLN A 127 -18.37 5.66 -2.55
C GLN A 127 -19.00 4.28 -2.72
N PHE A 128 -19.10 3.56 -1.62
CA PHE A 128 -19.64 2.22 -1.54
C PHE A 128 -20.68 2.21 -0.41
N THR A 129 -21.83 1.58 -0.61
CA THR A 129 -22.82 1.38 0.44
C THR A 129 -22.69 -0.05 0.96
N ILE A 130 -22.59 -0.19 2.28
CA ILE A 130 -22.52 -1.49 2.95
C ILE A 130 -23.77 -1.65 3.82
N ARG A 131 -24.40 -2.82 3.71
CA ARG A 131 -25.59 -3.19 4.50
C ARG A 131 -25.58 -4.68 4.86
N PRO A 132 -26.24 -5.10 5.95
CA PRO A 132 -26.50 -6.52 6.21
C PRO A 132 -27.26 -7.18 5.07
N ASN A 133 -26.96 -8.46 4.85
CA ASN A 133 -27.72 -9.31 3.96
C ASN A 133 -29.04 -9.71 4.63
N PRO A 134 -30.20 -9.54 3.97
CA PRO A 134 -31.49 -9.98 4.52
C PRO A 134 -31.64 -11.50 4.58
N VAL A 135 -30.86 -12.27 3.82
CA VAL A 135 -30.95 -13.75 3.77
C VAL A 135 -30.10 -14.39 4.86
N GLN A 136 -28.90 -13.87 5.08
CA GLN A 136 -28.00 -14.30 6.15
C GLN A 136 -27.68 -13.08 7.03
N PRO A 137 -28.35 -12.95 8.19
CA PRO A 137 -28.22 -11.75 9.00
C PRO A 137 -26.79 -11.59 9.54
N ALA A 138 -26.28 -10.36 9.48
CA ALA A 138 -25.05 -10.00 10.18
C ALA A 138 -25.27 -10.05 11.69
N LEU A 139 -24.26 -10.51 12.42
CA LEU A 139 -24.24 -10.51 13.88
C LEU A 139 -23.58 -9.21 14.38
N SER A 140 -23.79 -8.88 15.64
CA SER A 140 -23.04 -7.80 16.27
C SER A 140 -21.56 -8.17 16.36
N GLY A 141 -20.66 -7.28 15.96
CA GLY A 141 -19.22 -7.51 15.98
C GLY A 141 -18.44 -6.61 15.03
N THR A 142 -17.14 -6.87 14.94
CA THR A 142 -16.23 -6.21 13.99
C THR A 142 -16.12 -7.05 12.73
N TYR A 143 -16.40 -6.45 11.58
CA TYR A 143 -16.19 -7.02 10.25
C TYR A 143 -15.00 -6.35 9.59
N LEU A 144 -14.12 -7.12 8.95
CA LEU A 144 -13.01 -6.54 8.18
C LEU A 144 -13.49 -6.26 6.76
N ILE A 145 -13.24 -5.04 6.29
CA ILE A 145 -13.49 -4.66 4.90
C ILE A 145 -12.16 -4.48 4.21
N GLU A 146 -11.93 -5.28 3.17
CA GLU A 146 -10.76 -5.20 2.30
C GLU A 146 -11.07 -4.32 1.09
N ILE A 147 -10.15 -3.42 0.78
CA ILE A 147 -10.20 -2.52 -0.37
C ILE A 147 -8.96 -2.79 -1.20
N GLN A 148 -9.16 -3.19 -2.45
CA GLN A 148 -8.11 -3.41 -3.43
C GLN A 148 -8.23 -2.35 -4.53
N ALA A 149 -7.12 -1.73 -4.92
CA ALA A 149 -7.06 -0.77 -6.02
C ALA A 149 -5.95 -1.15 -7.00
N PHE A 150 -6.29 -1.19 -8.27
CA PHE A 150 -5.37 -1.52 -9.36
C PHE A 150 -5.09 -0.25 -10.16
N VAL A 151 -3.87 0.26 -10.04
CA VAL A 151 -3.41 1.50 -10.68
C VAL A 151 -2.30 1.17 -11.67
N GLY A 152 -2.66 1.03 -12.96
CA GLY A 152 -1.76 0.44 -13.95
C GLY A 152 -1.44 -1.00 -13.57
N ASP A 153 -0.15 -1.37 -13.55
CA ASP A 153 0.31 -2.73 -13.20
C ASP A 153 0.49 -2.95 -11.68
N LYS A 154 0.12 -1.97 -10.85
CA LYS A 154 0.32 -2.03 -9.40
C LYS A 154 -0.99 -2.27 -8.67
N GLU A 155 -0.96 -3.25 -7.77
CA GLU A 155 -2.03 -3.50 -6.81
C GLU A 155 -1.71 -2.84 -5.46
N TYR A 156 -2.70 -2.17 -4.90
CA TYR A 156 -2.68 -1.63 -3.55
C TYR A 156 -3.83 -2.25 -2.77
N SER A 157 -3.59 -2.63 -1.51
CA SER A 157 -4.63 -3.17 -0.64
C SER A 157 -4.63 -2.44 0.71
N LYS A 158 -5.82 -2.25 1.29
CA LYS A 158 -6.04 -1.72 2.63
C LYS A 158 -7.19 -2.45 3.29
N GLN A 159 -7.02 -2.78 4.57
CA GLN A 159 -8.09 -3.30 5.41
C GLN A 159 -8.53 -2.24 6.41
N ILE A 160 -9.83 -2.17 6.65
CA ILE A 160 -10.44 -1.31 7.66
C ILE A 160 -11.53 -2.07 8.42
N GLU A 161 -11.77 -1.66 9.66
CA GLU A 161 -12.75 -2.30 10.54
C GLU A 161 -14.10 -1.61 10.44
N LEU A 162 -15.15 -2.40 10.19
CA LEU A 162 -16.54 -1.97 10.27
C LEU A 162 -17.17 -2.54 11.54
N GLN A 163 -17.70 -1.64 12.36
CA GLN A 163 -18.47 -2.03 13.55
C GLN A 163 -19.94 -2.23 13.19
N VAL A 164 -20.45 -3.41 13.49
CA VAL A 164 -21.87 -3.76 13.43
C VAL A 164 -22.37 -3.94 14.86
N LYS A 165 -23.37 -3.17 15.26
CA LYS A 165 -23.87 -3.11 16.64
C LYS A 165 -25.34 -3.46 16.70
N THR A 166 -25.72 -4.22 17.72
CA THR A 166 -27.12 -4.28 18.17
C THR A 166 -27.23 -3.37 19.38
N ASN A 167 -28.08 -2.34 19.37
CA ASN A 167 -28.36 -1.66 20.64
C ASN A 167 -29.16 -2.63 21.50
N GLU A 168 -28.64 -2.96 22.67
CA GLU A 168 -29.47 -3.51 23.73
C GLU A 168 -30.45 -2.40 24.19
N PRO A 169 -31.71 -2.76 24.50
CA PRO A 169 -32.73 -1.82 24.99
C PRO A 169 -32.34 -1.17 26.32
#